data_AF-A0A1Z7M5Z9-F1
#
_entry.id   AF-A0A1Z7M5Z9-F1
#
_cell.length_a   1.000
_cell.length_b   1.000
_cell.length_c   1.000
_cell.angle_alpha   90.00
_cell.angle_beta   90.00
_cell.angle_gamma   90.00
#
_symmetry.space_group_name_H-M   'P 1'
#
loop_
_entity.id
_entity.type
_entity.pdbx_description
1 polymer ?
#
loop_
_entity_poly.entity_id
_entity_poly.type
_entity_poly.pdbx_seq_one_letter_code
_entity_poly.pdbx_strand_id
1 'polypeptide(L)'
;MILLQSLLNEGEVIADYIVAGSYCVWNCITTPGNTDIAGALEDTLHRILENGGTEDDVQEIMGAHIPNDDPDWMLKDATYLDLGYLLPGPLLSFTEQPV
;
A
#
# COMPACT_ATOMS: atom_id res chain seq x y z
N MET A 1 15.74 -1.16 1.30
CA MET A 1 15.04 -0.69 2.50
C MET A 1 14.92 0.82 2.50
N ILE A 2 13.93 1.28 1.73
CA ILE A 2 13.46 2.65 1.76
C ILE A 2 12.66 2.88 3.05
N LEU A 3 12.70 4.09 3.60
CA LEU A 3 11.88 4.45 4.77
C LEU A 3 10.70 5.27 4.29
N LEU A 4 9.47 4.78 4.45
CA LEU A 4 8.27 5.46 3.93
C LEU A 4 8.14 6.89 4.49
N GLN A 5 8.49 7.09 5.76
CA GLN A 5 8.48 8.39 6.43
C GLN A 5 9.38 9.42 5.74
N SER A 6 10.45 8.98 5.07
CA SER A 6 11.37 9.86 4.35
C SER A 6 10.81 10.36 3.01
N LEU A 7 9.70 9.80 2.54
CA LEU A 7 9.06 10.13 1.27
C LEU A 7 7.86 11.10 1.43
N LEU A 8 7.51 11.45 2.66
CA LEU A 8 6.40 12.38 2.95
C LEU A 8 6.70 13.79 2.44
N ASN A 9 5.72 14.39 1.78
CA ASN A 9 5.68 15.82 1.47
C ASN A 9 5.00 16.61 2.60
N GLU A 10 5.08 17.93 2.54
CA GLU A 10 4.42 18.80 3.52
C GLU A 10 2.90 18.59 3.53
N GLY A 11 2.35 18.30 4.71
CA GLY A 11 0.91 18.06 4.90
C GLY A 11 0.46 16.61 4.69
N GLU A 12 1.38 15.71 4.33
CA GLU A 12 1.09 14.27 4.25
C GLU A 12 1.33 13.56 5.57
N VAL A 13 0.61 12.45 5.76
CA VAL A 13 0.73 11.53 6.89
C VAL A 13 0.81 10.09 6.39
N ILE A 14 1.24 9.19 7.25
CA ILE A 14 1.14 7.76 6.99
C ILE A 14 -0.20 7.25 7.50
N ALA A 15 -0.85 6.38 6.75
CA ALA A 15 -1.97 5.60 7.21
C ALA A 15 -1.57 4.13 7.41
N ASP A 16 -2.12 3.52 8.45
CA ASP A 16 -2.14 2.08 8.66
C ASP A 16 -3.40 1.50 8.01
N TYR A 17 -3.25 0.39 7.28
CA TYR A 17 -4.39 -0.35 6.76
C TYR A 17 -4.22 -1.86 6.92
N ILE A 18 -5.35 -2.55 6.87
CA ILE A 18 -5.45 -4.01 6.93
C ILE A 18 -6.34 -4.44 5.77
N VAL A 19 -5.97 -5.54 5.12
CA VAL A 19 -6.82 -6.18 4.09
C VAL A 19 -7.40 -7.49 4.62
N ALA A 20 -8.51 -7.93 4.02
CA ALA A 20 -9.15 -9.17 4.43
C ALA A 20 -8.23 -10.38 4.20
N GLY A 21 -8.28 -11.33 5.13
CA GLY A 21 -7.42 -12.52 5.09
C GLY A 21 -5.98 -12.29 5.55
N SER A 22 -5.58 -11.03 5.81
CA SER A 22 -4.29 -10.69 6.40
C SER A 22 -4.39 -10.40 7.91
N TYR A 23 -3.34 -10.73 8.64
CA TYR A 23 -3.12 -10.29 10.02
C TYR A 23 -1.99 -9.24 10.12
N CYS A 24 -1.52 -8.75 8.97
CA CYS A 24 -0.49 -7.73 8.87
C CYS A 24 -1.12 -6.35 8.79
N VAL A 25 -0.37 -5.36 9.32
CA VAL A 25 -0.66 -3.94 9.14
C VAL A 25 0.35 -3.42 8.12
N TRP A 26 -0.15 -2.74 7.10
CA TRP A 26 0.66 -2.11 6.07
C TRP A 26 0.40 -0.62 6.01
N ASN A 27 1.24 0.07 5.24
CA ASN A 27 1.30 1.50 5.22
C ASN A 27 1.13 2.10 3.84
N CYS A 28 0.50 3.27 3.79
CA CYS A 28 0.56 4.16 2.65
C CYS A 28 0.69 5.62 3.09
N ILE A 29 1.07 6.47 2.15
CA ILE A 29 1.07 7.92 2.32
C ILE A 29 -0.31 8.44 1.94
N THR A 30 -0.82 9.41 2.70
CA THR A 30 -2.09 10.09 2.42
C THR A 30 -2.06 11.51 2.97
N THR A 31 -3.17 12.23 2.85
CA THR A 31 -3.39 13.52 3.53
C THR A 31 -4.50 13.39 4.59
N PRO A 32 -4.49 14.21 5.66
CA PRO A 32 -5.51 14.13 6.71
C PRO A 32 -6.94 14.28 6.18
N GLY A 33 -7.81 13.33 6.50
CA GLY A 33 -9.20 13.28 6.07
C GLY A 33 -9.40 12.88 4.60
N ASN A 34 -8.37 12.40 3.91
CA ASN A 34 -8.49 11.96 2.52
C ASN A 34 -9.41 10.73 2.41
N THR A 35 -10.41 10.81 1.55
CA THR A 35 -11.35 9.72 1.29
C THR A 35 -11.00 8.90 0.05
N ASP A 36 -10.07 9.37 -0.78
CA ASP A 36 -9.58 8.64 -1.94
C ASP A 36 -8.43 7.71 -1.56
N ILE A 37 -8.79 6.57 -0.96
CA ILE A 37 -7.83 5.58 -0.49
C ILE A 37 -7.15 4.86 -1.67
N ALA A 38 -7.86 4.64 -2.77
CA ALA A 38 -7.29 4.01 -3.96
C ALA A 38 -6.19 4.88 -4.55
N GLY A 39 -6.46 6.18 -4.74
CA GLY A 39 -5.44 7.14 -5.19
C GLY A 39 -4.25 7.20 -4.23
N ALA A 40 -4.48 7.21 -2.91
CA ALA A 40 -3.39 7.21 -1.93
C ALA A 40 -2.49 5.96 -2.02
N LEU A 41 -3.07 4.78 -2.26
CA LEU A 41 -2.32 3.54 -2.46
C LEU A 41 -1.50 3.59 -3.76
N GLU A 42 -2.11 4.00 -4.87
CA GLU A 42 -1.43 4.11 -6.17
C GLU A 42 -0.29 5.15 -6.13
N ASP A 43 -0.56 6.34 -5.58
CA ASP A 43 0.44 7.39 -5.42
C ASP A 43 1.62 6.92 -4.55
N THR A 44 1.33 6.16 -3.49
CA THR A 44 2.38 5.57 -2.64
C THR A 44 3.23 4.56 -3.40
N LEU A 45 2.60 3.68 -4.16
CA LEU A 45 3.30 2.68 -4.98
C LEU A 45 4.28 3.35 -5.95
N HIS A 46 3.79 4.33 -6.71
CA HIS A 46 4.64 5.09 -7.63
C HIS A 46 5.73 5.84 -6.87
N ARG A 47 5.41 6.49 -5.74
CA ARG A 47 6.39 7.24 -4.94
C ARG A 47 7.55 6.38 -4.45
N ILE A 48 7.27 5.16 -3.98
CA ILE A 48 8.30 4.21 -3.56
C ILE A 48 9.22 3.88 -4.73
N LEU A 49 8.66 3.46 -5.86
CA LEU A 49 9.42 3.02 -7.04
C LEU A 49 10.22 4.18 -7.68
N GLU A 50 9.62 5.36 -7.80
CA GLU A 50 10.27 6.55 -8.36
C GLU A 50 11.47 7.03 -7.52
N ASN A 51 11.47 6.74 -6.21
CA ASN A 51 12.56 7.08 -5.31
C ASN A 51 13.57 5.92 -5.10
N GLY A 52 13.57 4.94 -6.02
CA GLY A 52 14.52 3.84 -6.04
C GLY A 52 14.17 2.69 -5.09
N GLY A 53 12.94 2.65 -4.56
CA GLY A 53 12.41 1.49 -3.86
C GLY A 53 12.26 0.28 -4.79
N THR A 54 12.35 -0.90 -4.21
CA THR A 54 12.28 -2.19 -4.89
C THR A 54 10.92 -2.86 -4.71
N GLU A 55 10.64 -3.94 -5.46
CA GLU A 55 9.48 -4.81 -5.24
C GLU A 55 9.40 -5.31 -3.79
N ASP A 56 10.54 -5.66 -3.19
CA ASP A 56 10.61 -6.09 -1.79
C ASP A 56 10.22 -4.94 -0.83
N ASP A 57 10.66 -3.71 -1.11
CA ASP A 57 10.25 -2.54 -0.31
C ASP A 57 8.72 -2.30 -0.41
N VAL A 58 8.14 -2.46 -1.60
CA VAL A 58 6.69 -2.36 -1.80
C VAL A 58 5.96 -3.45 -1.03
N GLN A 59 6.45 -4.69 -1.07
CA GLN A 59 5.85 -5.80 -0.33
C GLN A 59 5.96 -5.61 1.19
N GLU A 60 7.11 -5.16 1.70
CA GLU A 60 7.29 -4.94 3.14
C GLU A 60 6.43 -3.77 3.65
N ILE A 61 6.36 -2.67 2.89
CA ILE A 61 5.66 -1.45 3.32
C ILE A 61 4.16 -1.56 3.08
N MET A 62 3.76 -1.96 1.87
CA MET A 62 2.35 -1.95 1.43
C MET A 62 1.72 -3.35 1.48
N GLY A 63 2.51 -4.42 1.54
CA GLY A 63 1.95 -5.75 1.32
C GLY A 63 1.48 -5.98 -0.11
N ALA A 64 1.85 -5.09 -1.02
CA ALA A 64 1.53 -5.22 -2.43
C ALA A 64 2.63 -6.00 -3.17
N HIS A 65 2.25 -6.85 -4.11
CA HIS A 65 3.20 -7.60 -4.94
C HIS A 65 2.62 -7.89 -6.32
N ILE A 66 3.48 -8.25 -7.26
CA ILE A 66 3.07 -8.73 -8.58
C ILE A 66 2.78 -10.24 -8.47
N PRO A 67 1.60 -10.73 -8.89
CA PRO A 67 1.27 -12.15 -8.79
C PRO A 67 2.14 -12.97 -9.74
N ASN A 68 2.86 -13.95 -9.21
CA ASN A 68 3.68 -14.88 -10.00
C ASN A 68 3.15 -16.32 -9.95
N ASP A 69 2.86 -16.84 -8.75
CA ASP A 69 2.34 -18.21 -8.51
C ASP A 69 1.23 -18.22 -7.45
N ASP A 70 0.50 -17.11 -7.37
CA ASP A 70 -0.56 -16.91 -6.40
C ASP A 70 -1.75 -17.82 -6.68
N PRO A 71 -2.30 -18.55 -5.69
CA PRO A 71 -3.48 -19.37 -5.90
C PRO A 71 -4.70 -18.52 -6.30
N ASP A 72 -5.51 -19.04 -7.22
CA ASP A 72 -6.71 -18.39 -7.78
C ASP A 72 -7.64 -17.77 -6.72
N TRP A 73 -7.76 -18.40 -5.54
CA TRP A 73 -8.62 -17.90 -4.47
C TRP A 73 -8.14 -16.56 -3.89
N MET A 74 -6.83 -16.29 -3.91
CA MET A 74 -6.25 -15.04 -3.45
C MET A 74 -6.43 -13.94 -4.51
N LEU A 75 -6.33 -14.31 -5.79
CA LEU A 75 -6.52 -13.40 -6.92
C LEU A 75 -7.97 -12.95 -7.11
N LYS A 76 -8.94 -13.76 -6.64
CA LYS A 76 -10.37 -13.51 -6.82
C LYS A 76 -10.85 -12.25 -6.07
N ASP A 77 -10.36 -12.04 -4.86
CA ASP A 77 -10.76 -10.93 -4.00
C ASP A 77 -9.63 -9.89 -3.85
N ALA A 78 -8.58 -9.98 -4.66
CA ALA A 78 -7.46 -9.05 -4.63
C ALA A 78 -7.88 -7.62 -4.99
N THR A 79 -7.19 -6.64 -4.40
CA THR A 79 -7.30 -5.24 -4.82
C THR A 79 -6.17 -4.95 -5.79
N TYR A 80 -6.49 -4.75 -7.08
CA TYR A 80 -5.51 -4.44 -8.09
C TYR A 80 -5.04 -2.98 -7.98
N LEU A 81 -3.75 -2.78 -8.14
CA LEU A 81 -3.07 -1.50 -8.20
C LEU A 81 -2.39 -1.35 -9.56
N ASP A 82 -1.78 -0.20 -9.78
CA ASP A 82 -0.98 0.08 -10.95
C ASP A 82 0.23 -0.87 -11.13
N LEU A 83 0.78 -0.88 -12.33
CA LEU A 83 1.99 -1.64 -12.70
C LEU A 83 1.88 -3.16 -12.51
N GLY A 84 0.66 -3.68 -12.37
CA GLY A 84 0.40 -5.12 -12.17
C GLY A 84 0.53 -5.58 -10.72
N TYR A 85 0.68 -4.66 -9.77
CA TYR A 85 0.65 -4.98 -8.35
C TYR A 85 -0.77 -5.26 -7.87
N LEU A 86 -0.88 -6.02 -6.79
CA LEU A 86 -2.12 -6.20 -6.05
C LEU A 86 -1.88 -6.25 -4.55
N LEU A 87 -2.90 -5.90 -3.78
CA LEU A 87 -3.02 -6.29 -2.38
C LEU A 87 -3.74 -7.64 -2.28
N PRO A 88 -3.38 -8.51 -1.32
CA PRO A 88 -3.90 -9.88 -1.22
C PRO A 88 -5.36 -9.98 -0.73
N GLY A 89 -6.11 -8.87 -0.78
CA GLY A 89 -7.52 -8.82 -0.42
C GLY A 89 -8.09 -7.40 -0.50
N PRO A 90 -9.40 -7.23 -0.22
CA PRO A 90 -10.03 -5.92 -0.08
C PRO A 90 -9.63 -5.26 1.23
N LEU A 91 -9.57 -3.92 1.25
CA LEU A 91 -9.34 -3.17 2.50
C LEU A 91 -10.46 -3.43 3.51
N LEU A 92 -10.07 -3.61 4.78
CA LEU A 92 -10.98 -3.76 5.92
C LEU A 92 -10.95 -2.54 6.85
N SER A 93 -9.77 -1.94 7.02
CA SER A 93 -9.59 -0.75 7.85
C SER A 93 -8.54 0.16 7.26
N PHE A 94 -8.69 1.45 7.51
CA PHE A 94 -7.76 2.49 7.12
C PHE A 94 -7.75 3.53 8.24
N THR A 95 -6.58 3.84 8.79
CA THR A 95 -6.45 4.76 9.93
C THR A 95 -5.19 5.58 9.80
N GLU A 96 -5.34 6.90 9.78
CA GLU A 96 -4.22 7.84 9.78
C GLU A 96 -3.44 7.73 11.08
N GLN A 97 -2.11 7.63 10.98
CA GLN A 97 -1.24 7.66 12.14
C GLN A 97 -1.25 9.08 12.76
N PRO A 98 -1.20 9.19 14.10
CA PRO A 98 -1.08 10.49 14.74
C PRO A 98 0.26 11.14 14.37
N VAL A 99 0.21 12.43 14.05
CA VAL A 99 1.35 13.31 13.77
C VAL A 99 2.00 13.85 15.04
#